data_AF-A0A6D1AHT1-F1
#
_entry.id   AF-A0A6D1AHT1-F1
#
_cell.length_a   1.000
_cell.length_b   1.000
_cell.length_c   1.000
_cell.angle_alpha   90.00
_cell.angle_beta   90.00
_cell.angle_gamma   90.00
#
_symmetry.space_group_name_H-M   'P 1'
#
loop_
_entity.id
_entity.type
_entity.pdbx_description
1 polymer ?
#
loop_
_entity_poly.entity_id
_entity_poly.type
_entity_poly.pdbx_seq_one_letter_code
_entity_poly.pdbx_strand_id
1 'polypeptide(L)'
;ELVEVEPIYLILSQFLLGNVIVTETIHHANHISKILDNRYMIVTLDGDIIRAGGVIVGGAKSNTETLLTIDLKISELESLIPGIQI
;
A
#
# COMPACT_ATOMS: atom_id res chain seq x y z
N GLU A 1 11.85 -2.08 -4.05
CA GLU A 1 10.72 -1.52 -4.83
C GLU A 1 9.46 -2.27 -4.38
N LEU A 2 8.31 -1.60 -4.23
CA LEU A 2 7.11 -2.21 -3.60
C LEU A 2 6.15 -2.86 -4.60
N VAL A 3 6.33 -2.62 -5.89
CA VAL A 3 5.46 -3.12 -6.96
C VAL A 3 6.33 -3.46 -8.16
N GLU A 4 6.00 -4.56 -8.84
CA GLU A 4 6.62 -4.94 -10.11
C GLU A 4 5.61 -4.72 -11.23
N VAL A 5 6.04 -4.12 -12.34
CA VAL A 5 5.21 -3.87 -13.53
C VAL A 5 6.00 -4.15 -14.80
N GLU A 6 5.30 -4.58 -15.85
CA GLU A 6 5.94 -4.68 -17.16
C GLU A 6 6.39 -3.30 -17.66
N PRO A 7 7.48 -3.22 -18.46
CA PRO A 7 8.03 -1.94 -18.93
C PRO A 7 7.02 -1.03 -19.63
N ILE A 8 6.03 -1.60 -20.33
CA ILE A 8 4.97 -0.86 -21.01
C ILE A 8 4.08 -0.04 -20.05
N TYR A 9 4.00 -0.44 -18.78
CA TYR A 9 3.17 0.20 -17.76
C TYR A 9 3.93 1.16 -16.85
N LEU A 10 5.22 1.41 -17.08
CA LEU A 10 6.04 2.29 -16.21
C LEU A 10 5.44 3.69 -16.06
N ILE A 11 4.94 4.28 -17.15
CA ILE A 11 4.29 5.62 -17.12
C ILE A 11 3.04 5.58 -16.24
N LEU A 12 2.22 4.53 -16.36
CA LEU A 12 1.00 4.37 -15.58
C LEU A 12 1.32 4.14 -14.09
N SER A 13 2.31 3.30 -13.79
CA SER A 13 2.79 3.06 -12.43
C SER A 13 3.27 4.35 -11.77
N GLN A 14 4.10 5.13 -12.47
CA GLN A 14 4.58 6.43 -11.98
C GLN A 14 3.43 7.43 -11.80
N PHE A 15 2.42 7.41 -12.67
CA PHE A 15 1.23 8.25 -12.52
C PHE A 15 0.40 7.88 -11.28
N LEU A 16 0.23 6.59 -11.02
CA LEU A 16 -0.59 6.10 -9.89
C LEU A 16 0.12 6.18 -8.54
N LEU A 17 1.43 5.92 -8.51
CA LEU A 17 2.18 5.70 -7.27
C LEU A 17 3.34 6.67 -7.07
N GLY A 18 3.69 7.48 -8.08
CA GLY A 18 4.86 8.35 -8.05
C GLY A 18 4.82 9.48 -7.05
N ASN A 19 3.65 9.77 -6.48
CA ASN A 19 3.46 10.76 -5.41
C ASN A 19 3.11 10.13 -4.06
N VAL A 20 3.33 8.82 -3.91
CA VAL A 20 3.03 8.06 -2.70
C VAL A 20 4.31 7.75 -1.93
N ILE A 21 4.30 8.04 -0.63
CA ILE A 21 5.37 7.71 0.32
C ILE A 21 4.83 6.67 1.29
N VAL A 22 5.57 5.60 1.53
CA VAL A 22 5.20 4.57 2.52
C VAL A 22 6.03 4.74 3.79
N THR A 23 5.40 4.58 4.94
CA THR A 23 5.99 4.78 6.27
C THR A 23 5.46 3.74 7.25
N GLU A 24 6.19 3.49 8.33
CA GLU A 24 5.76 2.53 9.35
C GLU A 24 4.54 3.02 10.13
N THR A 25 4.56 4.28 10.61
CA THR A 25 3.55 4.78 11.57
C THR A 25 2.93 6.10 11.12
N ILE A 26 1.75 6.41 11.69
CA ILE A 26 1.07 7.70 11.45
C ILE A 26 1.87 8.90 12.01
N HIS A 27 2.65 8.70 13.07
CA HIS A 27 3.52 9.73 13.63
C HIS A 27 4.62 10.13 12.64
N HIS A 28 5.31 9.15 12.06
CA HIS A 28 6.28 9.38 11.00
C HIS A 28 5.63 10.01 9.77
N ALA A 29 4.45 9.52 9.38
CA ALA A 29 3.69 10.06 8.25
C ALA A 29 3.40 11.56 8.42
N ASN A 30 2.89 11.95 9.60
CA ASN A 30 2.56 13.34 9.89
C ASN A 30 3.79 14.25 9.90
N HIS A 31 4.93 13.76 10.42
CA HIS A 31 6.19 14.51 10.40
C HIS A 31 6.68 14.74 8.96
N ILE A 32 6.70 13.70 8.14
CA ILE A 32 7.10 13.79 6.72
C ILE A 32 6.15 14.71 5.95
N SER A 33 4.83 14.59 6.19
CA SER A 33 3.81 15.43 5.54
C SER A 33 4.09 16.91 5.75
N LYS A 34 4.46 17.32 6.98
CA LYS A 34 4.78 18.71 7.31
C LYS A 34 6.08 19.18 6.64
N ILE A 35 7.12 18.35 6.62
CA ILE A 35 8.40 18.68 5.96
C ILE A 35 8.20 18.91 4.46
N LEU A 36 7.26 18.17 3.86
CA LEU A 36 6.97 18.22 2.43
C LEU A 36 5.79 19.13 2.07
N ASP A 37 5.35 20.00 3.00
CA ASP A 37 4.22 20.91 2.82
C ASP A 37 2.94 20.22 2.32
N ASN A 38 2.70 18.99 2.78
CA ASN A 38 1.57 18.13 2.42
C ASN A 38 1.42 17.90 0.91
N ARG A 39 2.52 17.91 0.13
CA ARG A 39 2.48 17.76 -1.32
C ARG A 39 2.39 16.32 -1.82
N TYR A 40 2.67 15.35 -0.95
CA TYR A 40 2.68 13.93 -1.27
C TYR A 40 1.58 13.21 -0.49
N MET A 41 1.09 12.11 -1.07
CA MET A 41 0.29 11.15 -0.32
C MET A 41 1.23 10.29 0.52
N ILE A 42 0.86 10.00 1.75
CA ILE A 42 1.65 9.19 2.67
C ILE A 42 0.77 8.09 3.24
N VAL A 43 1.22 6.84 3.13
CA VAL A 43 0.47 5.65 3.59
C VAL A 43 1.30 4.91 4.64
N THR A 44 0.66 4.47 5.73
CA THR A 44 1.33 3.70 6.77
C THR A 44 1.22 2.19 6.52
N LEU A 45 2.09 1.38 7.14
CA LEU A 45 1.96 -0.08 7.10
C LEU A 45 0.67 -0.57 7.78
N ASP A 46 0.13 0.21 8.72
CA ASP A 46 -1.15 -0.05 9.37
C ASP A 46 -2.36 0.36 8.51
N GLY A 47 -2.14 0.96 7.34
CA GLY A 47 -3.19 1.34 6.39
C GLY A 47 -3.80 2.74 6.60
N ASP A 48 -3.26 3.55 7.52
CA ASP A 48 -3.65 4.95 7.63
C ASP A 48 -3.09 5.75 6.44
N ILE A 49 -3.82 6.78 6.00
CA ILE A 49 -3.47 7.58 4.83
C ILE A 49 -3.49 9.05 5.19
N ILE A 50 -2.44 9.78 4.83
CA ILE A 50 -2.43 11.24 4.74
C ILE A 50 -2.44 11.59 3.26
N ARG A 51 -3.52 12.22 2.79
CA ARG A 51 -3.63 12.68 1.40
C ARG A 51 -2.79 13.94 1.20
N ALA A 52 -2.41 14.19 -0.05
CA ALA A 52 -1.94 15.51 -0.45
C ALA A 52 -2.97 16.57 -0.05
N GLY A 53 -2.51 17.69 0.55
CA GLY A 53 -3.37 18.67 1.22
C GLY A 53 -3.60 18.42 2.71
N GLY A 54 -3.08 17.31 3.27
CA GLY A 54 -3.00 17.08 4.72
C GLY A 54 -4.24 16.42 5.35
N VAL A 55 -5.19 15.95 4.52
CA VAL A 55 -6.37 15.21 5.02
C VAL A 55 -5.92 13.84 5.51
N ILE A 56 -6.20 13.54 6.78
CA ILE A 56 -5.88 12.27 7.41
C ILE A 56 -7.12 11.37 7.36
N VAL A 57 -6.95 10.15 6.85
CA VAL A 57 -7.94 9.08 6.82
C VAL A 57 -7.37 7.90 7.60
N GLY A 58 -7.96 7.60 8.74
CA GLY A 58 -7.49 6.56 9.66
C GLY A 58 -8.44 6.41 10.86
N GLY A 59 -8.16 5.45 11.74
CA GLY A 59 -8.86 5.35 13.04
C GLY A 59 -9.81 4.17 13.22
N ALA A 60 -10.01 3.32 12.21
CA ALA A 60 -10.62 2.02 12.41
C ALA A 60 -9.75 0.97 11.71
N LYS A 61 -9.15 0.06 12.50
CA LYS A 61 -8.62 -1.22 11.99
C LYS A 61 -9.80 -2.03 11.47
N SER A 62 -10.29 -1.66 10.30
CA SER A 62 -11.12 -2.55 9.53
C SER A 62 -10.16 -3.62 9.02
N ASN A 63 -10.32 -4.86 9.47
CA ASN A 63 -9.81 -6.03 8.77
C ASN A 63 -10.54 -6.12 7.42
N THR A 64 -10.39 -5.11 6.56
CA THR A 64 -10.98 -5.11 5.23
C THR A 64 -10.14 -6.07 4.43
N GLU A 65 -10.71 -7.23 4.13
CA GLU A 65 -10.15 -8.09 3.09
C GLU A 65 -10.10 -7.27 1.80
N THR A 66 -8.89 -6.88 1.42
CA THR A 66 -8.65 -6.25 0.13
C THR A 66 -8.49 -7.36 -0.89
N LEU A 67 -8.89 -7.14 -2.14
CA LEU A 67 -8.70 -8.10 -3.23
C LEU A 67 -7.26 -8.65 -3.26
N LEU A 68 -6.27 -7.77 -3.07
CA LEU A 68 -4.86 -8.14 -2.96
C LEU A 68 -4.58 -9.14 -1.83
N THR A 69 -5.18 -8.95 -0.65
CA THR A 69 -4.99 -9.86 0.49
C THR A 69 -5.64 -11.23 0.21
N ILE A 70 -6.74 -11.25 -0.54
CA ILE A 70 -7.41 -12.48 -0.95
C ILE A 70 -6.54 -13.24 -1.95
N ASP A 71 -6.00 -12.57 -2.96
CA ASP A 71 -5.11 -13.18 -3.97
C ASP A 71 -3.84 -13.77 -3.33
N LEU A 72 -3.28 -13.07 -2.33
CA LEU A 72 -2.14 -13.57 -1.54
C LEU A 72 -2.52 -14.84 -0.76
N LYS A 73 -3.69 -14.85 -0.09
CA LYS A 73 -4.18 -16.04 0.62
C LYS A 73 -4.41 -17.21 -0.33
N ILE A 74 -4.97 -16.96 -1.52
CA ILE A 74 -5.18 -18.01 -2.54
C ILE A 74 -3.82 -18.60 -2.94
N SER A 75 -2.84 -17.75 -3.27
CA SER A 75 -1.50 -18.21 -3.66
C SER A 75 -0.81 -19.00 -2.52
N GLU A 76 -0.96 -18.56 -1.27
CA GLU A 76 -0.45 -19.27 -0.10
C GLU A 76 -1.10 -20.65 0.04
N LEU A 77 -2.43 -20.74 -0.08
CA LEU A 77 -3.17 -22.00 -0.02
C LEU A 77 -2.81 -22.95 -1.17
N GLU A 78 -2.67 -22.44 -2.40
CA GLU A 78 -2.23 -23.22 -3.55
C GLU A 78 -0.82 -23.82 -3.35
N SER A 79 0.07 -23.09 -2.68
CA SER A 79 1.42 -23.57 -2.34
C SER A 79 1.44 -24.67 -1.27
N LEU A 80 0.35 -24.85 -0.52
CA LEU A 80 0.18 -25.90 0.49
C LEU A 80 -0.48 -27.18 -0.05
N ILE A 81 -1.15 -27.08 -1.20
CA ILE A 81 -1.74 -28.21 -1.95
C ILE A 81 -0.73 -29.16 -2.68
N PRO A 82 0.57 -28.83 -2.96
CA PRO A 82 1.46 -29.69 -3.77
C PRO A 82 1.71 -31.10 -3.22
N GLY A 83 1.29 -31.41 -1.99
CA GLY A 83 1.38 -32.74 -1.38
C GLY A 83 0.18 -33.67 -1.64
N ILE A 84 -0.91 -33.20 -2.28
CA ILE A 84 -2.08 -34.03 -2.58
C ILE A 84 -2.15 -34.24 -4.11
N GLN A 85 -1.22 -35.03 -4.62
CA GLN A 85 -1.43 -35.74 -5.89
C GLN A 85 -2.06 -37.09 -5.56
N ILE A 86 -3.32 -37.28 -5.99
CA ILE A 86 -3.96 -38.59 -6.11
C ILE A 86 -3.37 -39.30 -7.33
#